data_AF-A0A836W0N3-F1
#
_entry.id   AF-A0A836W0N3-F1
#
_cell.length_a   1.000
_cell.length_b   1.000
_cell.length_c   1.000
_cell.angle_alpha   90.00
_cell.angle_beta   90.00
_cell.angle_gamma   90.00
#
_symmetry.space_group_name_H-M   'P 1'
#
loop_
_entity.id
_entity.type
_entity.pdbx_description
1 polymer ?
#
loop_
_entity_poly.entity_id
_entity_poly.type
_entity_poly.pdbx_seq_one_letter_code
_entity_poly.pdbx_strand_id
1 'polypeptide(L)'
;MRCQKARKRSWKVRKARWANITCPDGRQYEIALASDQTSWFARTDRVGIYRVDRPGLPPLRYAVNLFSPKESDLSRVDGLRLGERRLRAEGGPIETNREIWTWLALLALLVLAIEWHMY
;
A
#
# COMPACT_ATOMS: atom_id res chain seq x y z
N MET A 1 -21.17 30.03 -37.92
CA MET A 1 -20.32 29.03 -37.23
C MET A 1 -19.39 29.74 -36.26
N ARG A 2 -19.61 29.62 -34.94
CA ARG A 2 -18.92 30.41 -33.90
C ARG A 2 -17.93 29.51 -33.15
N CYS A 3 -16.64 29.78 -33.36
CA CYS A 3 -15.48 29.06 -32.80
C CYS A 3 -15.38 29.27 -31.28
N GLN A 4 -15.50 28.20 -30.49
CA GLN A 4 -15.32 28.21 -29.04
C GLN A 4 -13.82 28.17 -28.70
N LYS A 5 -13.25 29.31 -28.30
CA LYS A 5 -11.89 29.39 -27.74
C LYS A 5 -11.86 28.71 -26.37
N ALA A 6 -11.16 27.58 -26.30
CA ALA A 6 -10.83 26.88 -25.07
C ALA A 6 -10.00 27.79 -24.13
N ARG A 7 -10.57 28.12 -22.96
CA ARG A 7 -9.86 28.86 -21.90
C ARG A 7 -8.77 27.97 -21.29
N LYS A 8 -7.51 28.30 -21.54
CA LYS A 8 -6.37 27.75 -20.79
C LYS A 8 -6.45 28.25 -19.34
N ARG A 9 -6.95 27.42 -18.42
CA ARG A 9 -6.91 27.71 -16.97
C ARG A 9 -5.48 27.47 -16.49
N SER A 10 -4.72 28.54 -16.30
CA SER A 10 -3.45 28.52 -15.57
C SER A 10 -3.72 28.23 -14.09
N TRP A 11 -3.57 26.98 -13.67
CA TRP A 11 -3.70 26.61 -12.27
C TRP A 11 -2.44 27.03 -11.51
N LYS A 12 -2.51 28.17 -10.81
CA LYS A 12 -1.44 28.59 -9.88
C LYS A 12 -1.44 27.63 -8.69
N VAL A 13 -0.41 26.80 -8.58
CA VAL A 13 -0.28 25.83 -7.47
C VAL A 13 0.05 26.63 -6.21
N ARG A 14 -0.94 26.75 -5.30
CA ARG A 14 -0.75 27.36 -3.98
C ARG A 14 0.06 26.39 -3.11
N LYS A 15 1.03 26.91 -2.36
CA LYS A 15 1.85 26.12 -1.42
C LYS A 15 1.46 26.45 0.03
N ALA A 16 1.38 25.43 0.88
CA ALA A 16 1.24 25.55 2.32
C ALA A 16 2.52 25.11 3.02
N ARG A 17 2.79 25.68 4.20
CA ARG A 17 3.96 25.33 5.03
C ARG A 17 3.67 24.24 6.06
N TRP A 18 2.41 24.12 6.46
CA TRP A 18 1.94 23.15 7.43
C TRP A 18 0.57 22.65 7.02
N ALA A 19 0.17 21.52 7.60
CA ALA A 19 -1.16 20.96 7.46
C ALA A 19 -1.66 20.46 8.81
N ASN A 20 -2.95 20.65 9.09
CA ASN A 20 -3.60 20.03 10.23
C ASN A 20 -4.37 18.79 9.77
N ILE A 21 -4.08 17.65 10.38
CA ILE A 21 -4.69 16.37 10.09
C ILE A 21 -5.70 16.07 11.18
N THR A 22 -6.98 16.00 10.82
CA THR A 22 -8.03 15.48 11.70
C THR A 22 -8.22 13.99 11.45
N CYS A 23 -7.96 13.20 12.48
CA CYS A 23 -8.17 11.75 12.50
C CYS A 23 -9.66 11.39 12.60
N PRO A 24 -10.03 10.14 12.25
CA PRO A 24 -11.41 9.66 12.36
C PRO A 24 -11.97 9.71 13.80
N ASP A 25 -11.09 9.65 14.80
CA ASP A 25 -11.44 9.76 16.22
C ASP A 25 -11.57 11.23 16.70
N GLY A 26 -11.38 12.19 15.80
CA GLY A 26 -11.45 13.62 16.09
C GLY A 26 -10.14 14.24 16.58
N ARG A 27 -9.08 13.45 16.82
CA ARG A 27 -7.77 14.00 17.19
C ARG A 27 -7.18 14.82 16.05
N GLN A 28 -6.46 15.87 16.40
CA GLN A 28 -5.83 16.77 15.44
C GLN A 28 -4.31 16.73 15.61
N TYR A 29 -3.61 16.75 14.49
CA TYR A 29 -2.15 16.75 14.44
C TYR A 29 -1.66 17.75 13.42
N GLU A 30 -0.80 18.65 13.86
CA GLU A 30 -0.10 19.57 12.98
C GLU A 30 1.18 18.89 12.44
N ILE A 31 1.37 18.98 11.12
CA ILE A 31 2.55 18.48 10.43
C ILE A 31 3.15 19.58 9.55
N ALA A 32 4.47 19.66 9.53
CA ALA A 32 5.18 20.53 8.59
C ALA A 32 5.22 19.88 7.20
N LEU A 33 4.96 20.67 6.16
CA LEU A 33 5.10 20.23 4.77
C LEU A 33 6.52 20.55 4.29
N ALA A 34 7.15 19.60 3.60
CA ALA A 34 8.40 19.84 2.93
C ALA A 34 8.23 20.81 1.74
N SER A 35 9.34 21.29 1.19
CA SER A 35 9.38 22.28 0.10
C SER A 35 8.69 21.82 -1.19
N ASP A 36 8.56 20.51 -1.37
CA ASP A 36 7.85 19.80 -2.45
C ASP A 36 6.36 19.56 -2.15
N GLN A 37 5.85 20.03 -1.00
CA GLN A 37 4.48 19.84 -0.52
C GLN A 37 4.13 18.40 -0.11
N THR A 38 5.13 17.57 0.20
CA THR A 38 4.91 16.24 0.78
C THR A 38 5.20 16.23 2.29
N SER A 39 4.60 15.28 2.99
CA SER A 39 4.90 14.97 4.39
C SER A 39 4.45 13.54 4.68
N TRP A 40 5.11 12.90 5.63
CA TRP A 40 4.75 11.58 6.11
C TRP A 40 3.87 11.68 7.35
N PHE A 41 2.86 10.83 7.43
CA PHE A 41 1.98 10.72 8.59
C PHE A 41 1.75 9.24 8.89
N ALA A 42 2.37 8.74 9.96
CA ALA A 42 2.39 7.32 10.29
C ALA A 42 1.23 6.88 11.21
N ARG A 43 0.43 7.81 11.73
CA ARG A 43 -0.65 7.53 12.69
C ARG A 43 -1.97 7.20 11.98
N THR A 44 -1.89 6.20 11.10
CA THR A 44 -2.99 5.64 10.30
C THR A 44 -3.45 4.29 10.84
N ASP A 45 -3.35 4.11 12.16
CA ASP A 45 -3.74 2.91 12.91
C ASP A 45 -5.26 2.73 13.03
N ARG A 46 -6.05 3.68 12.52
CA ARG A 46 -7.51 3.63 12.54
C ARG A 46 -8.11 3.71 11.15
N VAL A 47 -9.13 2.88 10.93
CA VAL A 47 -9.96 2.91 9.72
C VAL A 47 -10.86 4.15 9.76
N GLY A 48 -10.96 4.85 8.63
CA GLY A 48 -11.90 5.96 8.47
C GLY A 48 -11.42 7.07 7.56
N ILE A 49 -12.11 8.22 7.62
CA ILE A 49 -11.79 9.39 6.82
C ILE A 49 -10.89 10.33 7.62
N TYR A 50 -9.67 10.53 7.13
CA TYR A 50 -8.74 11.55 7.60
C TYR A 50 -8.95 12.82 6.80
N ARG A 51 -9.04 13.96 7.47
CA ARG A 51 -9.14 15.28 6.82
C ARG A 51 -7.82 16.01 6.95
N VAL A 52 -7.34 16.56 5.85
CA VAL A 52 -6.10 17.34 5.81
C VAL A 52 -6.47 18.76 5.43
N ASP A 53 -6.38 19.66 6.40
CA ASP A 53 -6.56 21.09 6.21
C ASP A 53 -5.19 21.74 5.98
N ARG A 54 -5.09 22.50 4.89
CA ARG A 54 -3.87 23.21 4.52
C ARG A 54 -4.24 24.67 4.34
N PRO A 55 -3.54 25.61 5.00
CA PRO A 55 -3.84 27.02 4.89
C PRO A 55 -3.84 27.49 3.44
N GLY A 56 -4.97 28.01 2.98
CA GLY A 56 -5.10 28.49 1.60
C GLY A 56 -5.16 27.37 0.55
N LEU A 57 -5.47 26.13 0.92
CA LEU A 57 -5.82 25.09 -0.03
C LEU A 57 -7.18 24.49 0.34
N PRO A 58 -7.91 23.92 -0.63
CA PRO A 58 -9.12 23.19 -0.32
C PRO A 58 -8.79 22.01 0.62
N PRO A 59 -9.68 21.68 1.56
CA PRO A 59 -9.48 20.56 2.47
C PRO A 59 -9.48 19.24 1.68
N LEU A 60 -8.51 18.37 1.99
CA LEU A 60 -8.42 17.05 1.40
C LEU A 60 -8.97 16.00 2.35
N ARG A 61 -9.47 14.90 1.78
CA ARG A 61 -9.98 13.76 2.53
C ARG A 61 -9.32 12.50 2.02
N TYR A 62 -8.82 11.69 2.94
CA TYR A 62 -8.20 10.40 2.65
C TYR A 62 -8.97 9.32 3.38
N ALA A 63 -9.41 8.30 2.65
CA ALA A 63 -10.00 7.10 3.23
C ALA A 63 -8.87 6.12 3.52
N VAL A 64 -8.67 5.81 4.80
CA VAL A 64 -7.76 4.76 5.25
C VAL A 64 -8.59 3.54 5.58
N ASN A 65 -8.22 2.39 5.01
CA ASN A 65 -8.85 1.11 5.29
C ASN A 65 -7.75 0.07 5.53
N LEU A 66 -7.73 -0.51 6.73
CA LEU A 66 -6.77 -1.55 7.12
C LEU A 66 -7.07 -2.92 6.49
N PHE A 67 -8.24 -3.06 5.86
CA PHE A 67 -8.62 -4.20 5.03
C PHE A 67 -8.63 -3.85 3.54
N SER A 68 -7.95 -2.77 3.13
CA SER A 68 -8.00 -2.28 1.76
C SER A 68 -7.52 -3.37 0.78
N PRO A 69 -8.37 -3.81 -0.16
CA PRO A 69 -7.97 -4.75 -1.21
C PRO A 69 -6.80 -4.20 -2.03
N LYS A 70 -6.60 -2.88 -2.12
CA LYS A 70 -5.47 -2.26 -2.84
C LYS A 70 -4.11 -2.46 -2.17
N GLU A 71 -4.05 -2.62 -0.85
CA GLU A 71 -2.80 -2.97 -0.15
C GLU A 71 -2.59 -4.48 -0.11
N SER A 72 -3.69 -5.24 -0.11
CA SER A 72 -3.68 -6.70 -0.27
C SER A 72 -3.61 -7.16 -1.72
N ASP A 73 -3.52 -6.23 -2.68
CA ASP A 73 -3.44 -6.52 -4.11
C ASP A 73 -2.01 -6.93 -4.44
N LEU A 74 -1.70 -8.21 -4.20
CA LEU A 74 -0.43 -8.84 -4.59
C LEU A 74 -0.38 -9.16 -6.10
N SER A 75 -1.22 -8.53 -6.92
CA SER A 75 -1.14 -8.66 -8.37
C SER A 75 0.28 -8.35 -8.85
N ARG A 76 0.84 -9.27 -9.61
CA ARG A 76 2.18 -9.16 -10.18
C ARG A 76 2.26 -7.89 -11.03
N VAL A 77 2.95 -6.86 -10.54
CA VAL A 77 3.23 -5.64 -11.31
C VAL A 77 4.58 -5.83 -12.00
N ASP A 78 4.60 -5.82 -13.34
CA ASP A 78 5.79 -6.07 -14.17
C ASP A 78 6.95 -5.05 -13.99
N GLY A 79 6.71 -3.98 -13.24
CA GLY A 79 7.73 -3.01 -12.90
C GLY A 79 7.35 -2.20 -11.66
N LEU A 80 8.16 -2.31 -10.62
CA LEU A 80 8.06 -1.48 -9.44
C LEU A 80 8.99 -0.27 -9.61
N ARG A 81 8.43 0.94 -9.58
CA ARG A 81 9.20 2.19 -9.57
C ARG A 81 9.59 2.52 -8.13
N LEU A 82 10.83 2.22 -7.76
CA LEU A 82 11.43 2.63 -6.48
C LEU A 82 12.32 3.85 -6.73
N GLY A 83 11.79 5.04 -6.44
CA GLY A 83 12.49 6.30 -6.73
C GLY A 83 12.76 6.48 -8.22
N GLU A 84 14.01 6.77 -8.60
CA GLU A 84 14.44 6.87 -10.01
C GLU A 84 14.80 5.53 -10.65
N ARG A 85 14.84 4.44 -9.87
CA ARG A 85 15.27 3.12 -10.36
C ARG A 85 14.05 2.29 -10.76
N ARG A 86 13.97 1.94 -12.05
CA ARG A 86 13.04 0.90 -12.50
C ARG A 86 13.66 -0.45 -12.21
N LEU A 87 13.08 -1.20 -11.27
CA LEU A 87 13.35 -2.62 -11.16
C LEU A 87 12.47 -3.33 -12.18
N ARG A 88 13.09 -3.94 -13.19
CA ARG A 88 12.41 -4.84 -14.12
C ARG A 88 12.24 -6.16 -13.37
N ALA A 89 11.01 -6.65 -13.23
CA ALA A 89 10.78 -7.95 -12.62
C ALA A 89 11.37 -9.02 -13.54
N GLU A 90 12.46 -9.65 -13.13
CA GLU A 90 12.94 -10.86 -13.80
C GLU A 90 11.96 -11.98 -13.48
N GLY A 91 11.09 -12.27 -14.43
CA GLY A 91 10.14 -13.38 -14.38
C GLY A 91 10.86 -14.71 -14.56
N GLY A 92 11.57 -15.17 -13.53
CA GLY A 92 12.02 -16.54 -13.41
C GLY A 92 10.96 -17.42 -12.73
N PRO A 93 10.94 -18.75 -12.98
CA PRO A 93 10.24 -19.68 -12.10
C PRO A 93 10.79 -19.48 -10.69
N ILE A 94 9.90 -19.14 -9.75
CA ILE A 94 10.26 -19.12 -8.33
C ILE A 94 10.52 -20.58 -7.96
N GLU A 95 11.72 -20.84 -7.47
CA GLU A 95 12.09 -22.16 -6.98
C GLU A 95 11.25 -22.45 -5.74
N THR A 96 10.10 -23.09 -5.96
CA THR A 96 9.18 -23.46 -4.90
C THR A 96 9.88 -24.48 -4.02
N ASN A 97 9.75 -24.30 -2.69
CA ASN A 97 10.32 -25.22 -1.73
C ASN A 97 9.75 -26.63 -1.99
N ARG A 98 10.63 -27.59 -2.31
CA ARG A 98 10.19 -28.97 -2.54
C ARG A 98 9.67 -29.56 -1.23
N GLU A 99 8.47 -30.12 -1.29
CA GLU A 99 7.74 -30.64 -0.15
C GLU A 99 8.32 -31.98 0.37
N ILE A 100 9.45 -31.91 1.09
CA ILE A 100 10.11 -33.05 1.73
C ILE A 100 9.22 -33.73 2.79
N TRP A 101 8.30 -32.97 3.39
CA TRP A 101 7.45 -33.43 4.49
C TRP A 101 6.54 -34.60 4.11
N THR A 102 6.07 -34.69 2.86
CA THR A 102 5.21 -35.77 2.38
C THR A 102 5.92 -37.12 2.45
N TRP A 103 7.21 -37.14 2.12
CA TRP A 103 8.02 -38.36 2.22
C TRP A 103 8.30 -38.76 3.67
N LEU A 104 8.54 -37.78 4.55
CA LEU A 104 8.69 -38.03 5.98
C LEU A 104 7.41 -38.59 6.60
N ALA A 105 6.25 -38.05 6.24
CA ALA A 105 4.95 -38.53 6.70
C ALA A 105 4.67 -39.96 6.22
N LEU A 106 4.95 -40.28 4.95
CA LEU A 106 4.82 -41.64 4.42
C LEU A 106 5.75 -42.63 5.14
N LEU A 107 6.99 -42.22 5.43
CA LEU A 107 7.95 -43.07 6.13
C LEU A 107 7.51 -43.34 7.57
N ALA A 108 7.00 -42.33 8.28
CA ALA A 108 6.42 -42.50 9.61
C ALA A 108 5.19 -43.43 9.61
N LEU A 109 4.30 -43.28 8.62
CA LEU A 109 3.14 -44.16 8.45
C LEU A 109 3.55 -45.63 8.21
N LEU A 110 4.59 -45.84 7.40
CA LEU A 110 5.09 -47.18 7.09
C LEU A 110 5.71 -47.85 8.32
N VAL A 111 6.47 -47.11 9.14
CA VAL A 111 7.01 -47.62 10.41
C VAL A 111 5.87 -48.05 11.34
N LEU A 112 4.84 -47.22 11.49
CA LEU A 112 3.68 -47.53 12.34
C LEU A 112 2.90 -48.75 11.84
N ALA A 113 2.73 -48.91 10.53
CA ALA A 113 2.06 -50.07 9.94
C ALA A 113 2.83 -51.38 10.18
N ILE A 114 4.17 -51.32 10.10
CA ILE A 114 5.04 -52.47 10.40
C ILE A 114 4.96 -52.81 11.89
N GLU A 115 5.03 -51.80 12.75
CA GLU A 115 4.91 -51.98 14.20
C GLU A 115 3.60 -52.68 14.54
N TRP A 116 2.48 -52.18 14.00
CA TRP A 116 1.16 -52.80 14.19
C TRP A 116 1.12 -54.24 13.69
N HIS A 117 1.73 -54.53 12.54
CA HIS A 117 1.68 -55.89 11.98
C HIS A 117 2.45 -56.92 12.83
N MET A 118 3.46 -56.47 13.59
CA MET A 118 4.29 -57.33 14.43
C MET A 118 3.74 -57.57 15.84
N TYR A 119 2.79 -56.74 16.30
CA TYR A 119 2.08 -56.90 17.58
C TYR A 119 0.78 -57.71 17.41
#